data_AF-A0A4Y8R775-F1
#
_entry.id   AF-A0A4Y8R775-F1
#
_cell.length_a   1.000
_cell.length_b   1.000
_cell.length_c   1.000
_cell.angle_alpha   90.00
_cell.angle_beta   90.00
_cell.angle_gamma   90.00
#
_symmetry.space_group_name_H-M   'P 1'
#
loop_
_entity.id
_entity.type
_entity.pdbx_description
1 polymer ?
#
loop_
_entity_poly.entity_id
_entity_poly.type
_entity_poly.pdbx_seq_one_letter_code
_entity_poly.pdbx_strand_id
1 'polypeptide(L)'
;MIDTVTSPDSPTRRETRASHGPRVPTPTYLTSGPQASIDAAMAALSDTVERTLQEDLAQGMLPTVEQMSVSVVTRSTGSVEDYTAVALLLLSYQHLV
;
A
#
# COMPACT_ATOMS: atom_id res chain seq x y z
N MET A 1 15.78 -10.55 -55.99
CA MET A 1 14.60 -10.68 -56.86
C MET A 1 13.38 -10.61 -55.96
N ILE A 2 12.61 -9.50 -56.07
CA ILE A 2 11.21 -9.28 -55.58
C ILE A 2 11.06 -9.31 -54.04
N ASP A 3 10.42 -8.38 -53.31
CA ASP A 3 9.72 -7.13 -53.63
C ASP A 3 9.64 -6.23 -52.37
N THR A 4 9.12 -5.03 -52.55
CA THR A 4 9.10 -3.88 -51.64
C THR A 4 7.85 -3.86 -50.74
N VAL A 5 7.79 -2.89 -49.81
CA VAL A 5 6.60 -2.32 -49.10
C VAL A 5 6.05 -3.19 -47.94
N THR A 6 5.89 -2.73 -46.70
CA THR A 6 5.06 -1.59 -46.29
C THR A 6 5.33 -1.23 -44.82
N SER A 7 5.53 0.05 -44.54
CA SER A 7 5.47 0.64 -43.19
C SER A 7 4.12 0.34 -42.53
N PRO A 8 4.04 0.04 -41.22
CA PRO A 8 2.81 0.27 -40.48
C PRO A 8 2.66 1.78 -40.28
N ASP A 9 1.91 2.34 -41.21
CA ASP A 9 1.10 3.55 -41.11
C ASP A 9 0.54 3.70 -39.69
N SER A 10 0.72 4.89 -39.11
CA SER A 10 -0.03 5.31 -37.93
C SER A 10 -1.42 5.76 -38.38
N PRO A 11 -2.51 5.20 -37.84
CA PRO A 11 -3.75 5.93 -37.82
C PRO A 11 -4.06 6.39 -36.40
N THR A 12 -4.19 7.71 -36.27
CA THR A 12 -5.28 8.38 -35.53
C THR A 12 -5.32 8.20 -34.01
N ARG A 13 -5.01 9.27 -33.27
CA ARG A 13 -6.02 10.22 -32.75
C ARG A 13 -6.69 9.71 -31.47
N ARG A 14 -6.25 10.27 -30.34
CA ARG A 14 -6.99 10.39 -29.08
C ARG A 14 -7.63 9.08 -28.57
N GLU A 15 -6.85 8.29 -27.85
CA GLU A 15 -7.36 7.60 -26.66
C GLU A 15 -6.78 8.23 -25.41
N THR A 16 -7.32 9.41 -25.10
CA THR A 16 -7.52 9.81 -23.71
C THR A 16 -8.65 8.94 -23.16
N ARG A 17 -8.38 7.71 -22.72
CA ARG A 17 -9.34 6.95 -21.91
C ARG A 17 -8.69 5.80 -21.14
N ALA A 18 -8.71 5.96 -19.82
CA ALA A 18 -8.61 4.91 -18.81
C ALA A 18 -7.31 4.09 -18.79
N SER A 19 -6.29 4.61 -18.08
CA SER A 19 -5.27 3.80 -17.39
C SER A 19 -5.88 2.94 -16.26
N HIS A 20 -6.91 2.16 -16.57
CA HIS A 20 -7.60 1.24 -15.66
C HIS A 20 -7.36 -0.20 -16.12
N GLY A 21 -6.08 -0.59 -16.23
CA GLY A 21 -5.75 -2.00 -16.00
C GLY A 21 -6.18 -2.38 -14.58
N PRO A 22 -6.55 -3.64 -14.31
CA PRO A 22 -6.90 -4.08 -12.96
C PRO A 22 -5.72 -3.75 -12.04
N ARG A 23 -5.88 -2.71 -11.21
CA ARG A 23 -4.84 -2.31 -10.26
C ARG A 23 -4.77 -3.43 -9.23
N VAL A 24 -3.73 -4.26 -9.36
CA VAL A 24 -3.42 -5.27 -8.35
C VAL A 24 -3.25 -4.52 -7.03
N PRO A 25 -3.97 -4.92 -5.96
CA PRO A 25 -3.85 -4.27 -4.67
C PRO A 25 -2.39 -4.22 -4.23
N THR A 26 -1.90 -3.05 -3.83
CA THR A 26 -0.51 -2.88 -3.40
C THR A 26 -0.43 -3.22 -1.92
N PRO A 27 0.45 -4.16 -1.52
CA PRO A 27 0.68 -4.43 -0.11
C PRO A 27 1.44 -3.28 0.57
N THR A 28 0.90 -2.78 1.68
CA THR A 28 1.48 -1.72 2.51
C THR A 28 1.94 -2.30 3.84
N TYR A 29 3.22 -2.09 4.17
CA TYR A 29 3.83 -2.57 5.41
C TYR A 29 3.99 -1.41 6.41
N LEU A 30 3.51 -1.60 7.63
CA LEU A 30 3.58 -0.61 8.71
C LEU A 30 4.12 -1.24 10.00
N THR A 31 4.79 -0.44 10.83
CA THR A 31 5.40 -0.87 12.08
C THR A 31 5.26 0.17 13.17
N SER A 32 5.03 -0.27 14.42
CA SER A 32 4.86 0.60 15.58
C SER A 32 6.17 1.09 16.21
N GLY A 33 7.31 0.47 15.86
CA GLY A 33 8.55 0.57 16.62
C GLY A 33 8.52 -0.13 17.99
N PRO A 34 9.64 -0.11 18.75
CA PRO A 34 9.78 -0.79 20.04
C PRO A 34 8.92 -0.15 21.13
N GLN A 35 8.20 -0.98 21.88
CA GLN A 35 7.35 -0.58 23.00
C GLN A 35 7.54 -1.51 24.20
N ALA A 36 7.28 -0.98 25.39
CA ALA A 36 7.43 -1.72 26.65
C ALA A 36 6.35 -2.79 26.89
N SER A 37 5.26 -2.78 26.12
CA SER A 37 4.20 -3.79 26.20
C SER A 37 3.55 -4.05 24.84
N ILE A 38 2.89 -5.21 24.72
CA ILE A 38 2.13 -5.59 23.51
C ILE A 38 1.00 -4.59 23.25
N ASP A 39 0.26 -4.20 24.29
CA ASP A 39 -0.86 -3.25 24.15
C ASP A 39 -0.37 -1.88 23.64
N ALA A 40 0.77 -1.41 24.13
CA ALA A 40 1.39 -0.18 23.65
C ALA A 40 1.86 -0.30 22.19
N ALA A 41 2.42 -1.45 21.81
CA ALA A 41 2.81 -1.74 20.42
C ALA A 41 1.60 -1.75 19.48
N MET A 42 0.51 -2.40 19.88
CA MET A 42 -0.73 -2.45 19.11
C MET A 42 -1.40 -1.08 19.00
N ALA A 43 -1.42 -0.29 20.08
CA ALA A 43 -1.93 1.08 20.05
C ALA A 43 -1.13 1.97 19.10
N ALA A 44 0.21 1.95 19.21
CA ALA A 44 1.09 2.72 18.32
C ALA A 44 0.99 2.27 16.85
N LEU A 45 0.78 0.97 16.59
CA LEU A 45 0.50 0.48 15.24
C LEU A 45 -0.83 1.02 14.71
N SER A 46 -1.88 1.01 15.53
CA SER A 46 -3.19 1.56 15.17
C SER A 46 -3.09 3.03 14.79
N ASP A 47 -2.40 3.84 15.59
CA ASP A 47 -2.18 5.26 15.31
C ASP A 47 -1.41 5.46 13.99
N THR A 48 -0.45 4.57 13.70
CA THR A 48 0.32 4.61 12.46
C THR A 48 -0.56 4.28 11.26
N VAL A 49 -1.39 3.24 11.35
CA VAL A 49 -2.35 2.87 10.30
C VAL A 49 -3.33 4.01 10.03
N GLU A 50 -3.93 4.57 11.09
CA GLU A 50 -4.88 5.68 10.96
C GLU A 50 -4.23 6.88 10.27
N ARG A 51 -3.03 7.28 10.70
CA ARG A 51 -2.29 8.39 10.09
C ARG A 51 -2.02 8.14 8.60
N THR A 52 -1.53 6.96 8.24
CA THR A 52 -1.26 6.63 6.83
C THR A 52 -2.54 6.69 5.98
N LEU A 53 -3.67 6.15 6.47
CA LEU A 53 -4.94 6.22 5.74
C LEU A 53 -5.47 7.66 5.63
N GLN A 54 -5.27 8.49 6.64
CA GLN A 54 -5.61 9.92 6.60
C GLN A 54 -4.72 10.70 5.61
N GLU A 55 -3.43 10.38 5.52
CA GLU A 55 -2.51 10.96 4.54
C GLU A 55 -2.94 10.61 3.10
N ASP A 56 -3.33 9.35 2.85
CA ASP A 56 -3.87 8.92 1.57
C ASP A 56 -5.14 9.68 1.20
N LEU A 57 -6.06 9.86 2.16
CA LEU A 57 -7.27 10.67 1.98
C LEU A 57 -6.95 12.13 1.66
N ALA A 58 -5.98 12.73 2.36
CA ALA A 58 -5.54 14.10 2.10
C ALA A 58 -4.92 14.27 0.70
N GLN A 59 -4.38 13.19 0.12
CA GLN A 59 -3.89 13.14 -1.26
C GLN A 59 -5.01 12.88 -2.29
N GLY A 60 -6.27 12.82 -1.87
CA GLY A 60 -7.42 12.55 -2.75
C GLY A 60 -7.55 11.08 -3.15
N MET A 61 -6.90 10.17 -2.43
CA MET A 61 -7.03 8.74 -2.62
C MET A 61 -7.93 8.18 -1.51
N LEU A 62 -8.93 7.38 -1.87
CA LEU A 62 -9.76 6.64 -0.93
C LEU A 62 -9.19 5.21 -0.80
N PRO A 63 -8.39 4.92 0.23
CA PRO A 63 -7.93 3.56 0.50
C PRO A 63 -9.10 2.69 1.01
N THR A 64 -9.20 1.47 0.48
CA THR A 64 -10.08 0.41 0.99
C THR A 64 -9.21 -0.76 1.43
N VAL A 65 -9.39 -1.21 2.67
CA VAL A 65 -8.65 -2.35 3.22
C VAL A 65 -9.32 -3.65 2.77
N GLU A 66 -8.66 -4.37 1.87
CA GLU A 66 -9.13 -5.68 1.38
C GLU A 66 -8.74 -6.80 2.35
N GLN A 67 -7.52 -6.73 2.89
CA GLN A 67 -6.99 -7.69 3.86
C GLN A 67 -6.06 -6.99 4.85
N MET A 68 -6.03 -7.48 6.08
CA MET A 68 -5.14 -7.00 7.12
C MET A 68 -4.57 -8.20 7.89
N SER A 69 -3.25 -8.25 8.00
CA SER A 69 -2.54 -9.19 8.86
C SER A 69 -1.68 -8.41 9.84
N VAL A 70 -1.77 -8.76 11.12
CA VAL A 70 -0.98 -8.13 12.19
C VAL A 70 -0.14 -9.19 12.87
N SER A 71 1.09 -8.85 13.20
CA SER A 71 2.00 -9.71 13.95
C SER A 71 2.76 -8.87 14.96
N VAL A 72 3.06 -9.45 16.12
CA VAL A 72 3.88 -8.81 17.14
C VAL A 72 5.21 -9.54 17.21
N VAL A 73 6.28 -8.78 17.04
CA VAL A 73 7.66 -9.25 17.15
C VAL A 73 8.16 -8.87 18.53
N THR A 74 8.57 -9.87 19.30
CA THR A 74 9.22 -9.68 20.60
C THR A 74 10.72 -9.71 20.42
N ARG A 75 11.43 -8.74 20.99
CA ARG A 75 12.89 -8.69 21.01
C ARG A 75 13.37 -8.59 22.45
N SER A 76 14.10 -9.60 22.91
CA SER A 76 14.75 -9.55 24.22
C SER A 76 15.95 -8.60 24.18
N THR A 77 15.95 -7.56 25.02
CA THR A 77 17.05 -6.60 25.21
C THR A 77 17.78 -6.84 26.53
N GLY A 78 18.05 -8.12 26.83
CA GLY A 78 18.73 -8.57 28.05
C GLY A 78 17.73 -8.91 29.16
N SER A 79 17.39 -7.93 30.01
CA SER A 79 16.50 -8.14 31.16
C SER A 79 15.04 -7.74 30.89
N VAL A 80 14.76 -7.08 29.76
CA VAL A 80 13.44 -6.58 29.38
C VAL A 80 13.12 -7.08 27.98
N GLU A 81 11.83 -7.25 27.70
CA GLU A 81 11.32 -7.53 26.35
C GLU A 81 10.77 -6.24 25.75
N ASP A 82 11.18 -5.95 24.52
CA ASP A 82 10.56 -4.92 23.70
C ASP A 82 9.62 -5.59 22.68
N TYR A 83 8.46 -4.99 22.48
CA TYR A 83 7.45 -5.46 21.54
C TYR A 83 7.35 -4.50 20.37
N THR A 84 7.25 -5.01 19.15
CA THR A 84 7.01 -4.22 17.95
C THR A 84 5.88 -4.88 17.17
N ALA A 85 4.78 -4.15 16.98
CA ALA A 85 3.67 -4.62 16.19
C ALA A 85 3.89 -4.21 14.72
N VAL A 86 3.60 -5.13 13.81
CA VAL A 86 3.76 -4.98 12.36
C VAL A 86 2.44 -5.32 11.69
N ALA A 87 1.99 -4.46 10.78
CA ALA A 87 0.82 -4.71 9.93
C ALA A 87 1.25 -4.86 8.47
N LEU A 88 0.62 -5.82 7.80
CA LEU A 88 0.56 -5.92 6.34
C LEU A 88 -0.89 -5.66 5.92
N LEU A 89 -1.09 -4.57 5.20
CA LEU A 89 -2.37 -4.13 4.66
C LEU A 89 -2.39 -4.37 3.16
N LEU A 90 -3.43 -5.03 2.66
CA LEU A 90 -3.70 -5.07 1.23
C LEU A 90 -4.71 -3.98 0.91
N LEU A 91 -4.26 -2.92 0.23
CA LEU A 91 -5.08 -1.75 -0.07
C LEU A 91 -5.49 -1.72 -1.54
N SER A 92 -6.76 -1.40 -1.78
CA SER A 92 -7.26 -0.94 -3.07
C SER A 92 -7.53 0.56 -2.99
N TYR A 93 -7.31 1.30 -4.08
CA TYR A 93 -7.40 2.76 -4.10
C TYR A 93 -8.39 3.24 -5.15
N GLN A 94 -9.26 4.17 -4.75
CA GLN A 94 -10.13 4.92 -5.64
C GLN A 94 -9.74 6.40 -5.61
N HIS A 95 -9.81 7.11 -6.74
CA HIS A 95 -9.61 8.56 -6.76
C HIS A 95 -10.91 9.26 -6.39
N LEU A 96 -10.86 10.12 -5.38
CA LEU A 96 -11.94 11.04 -5.03
C LEU A 96 -11.86 12.23 -6.01
N VAL A 97 -12.77 12.25 -6.99
CA VAL A 97 -12.87 13.31 -8.02
C VAL A 97 -13.49 14.57 -7.42
#